data_AF-A0A7S4FG94-F1
#
_entry.id   AF-A0A7S4FG94-F1
#
_cell.length_a   1.000
_cell.length_b   1.000
_cell.length_c   1.000
_cell.angle_alpha   90.00
_cell.angle_beta   90.00
_cell.angle_gamma   90.00
#
_symmetry.space_group_name_H-M   'P 1'
#
loop_
_entity.id
_entity.type
_entity.pdbx_description
1 polymer ?
#
loop_
_entity_poly.entity_id
_entity_poly.type
_entity_poly.pdbx_seq_one_letter_code
_entity_poly.pdbx_strand_id
1 'polypeptide(L)'
;SNAAAHLLLALGVAKGDRVAIMAPNCTLLPALYIACHKIGALAAPLAFLMDLQQLAGQLAAVQPSVVVFHCSVADTILPTAQVLGLPMPLLQFGHVKGSVPDGTAQDWDMLVAQQSSGPPPPVLADANDGAFVLTASDAAGMPRALLLTHRNLLLFDDPSEVQMVTGDTVLFSFGLYTPEAVIFAMLAFRLGAHLCLSRGGAGAEIVEEV
;
A
#
# COMPACT_ATOMS: atom_id res chain seq x y z
N SER A 1 9.63 -7.34 -0.18
CA SER A 1 8.86 -7.22 1.08
C SER A 1 9.72 -7.24 2.34
N ASN A 2 10.69 -8.15 2.54
CA ASN A 2 11.53 -8.16 3.76
C ASN A 2 12.31 -6.86 3.99
N ALA A 3 13.05 -6.38 2.99
CA ALA A 3 13.79 -5.12 3.10
C ALA A 3 12.88 -3.92 3.39
N ALA A 4 11.69 -3.89 2.79
CA ALA A 4 10.67 -2.88 3.08
C ALA A 4 10.16 -2.97 4.53
N ALA A 5 9.97 -4.17 5.08
CA ALA A 5 9.57 -4.35 6.47
C ALA A 5 10.64 -3.82 7.45
N HIS A 6 11.92 -4.11 7.18
CA HIS A 6 13.04 -3.56 7.96
C HIS A 6 13.12 -2.04 7.86
N LEU A 7 12.88 -1.45 6.68
CA LEU A 7 12.83 0.00 6.51
C LEU A 7 11.73 0.63 7.39
N LEU A 8 10.53 0.06 7.35
CA LEU A 8 9.40 0.55 8.15
C LEU A 8 9.70 0.45 9.66
N LEU A 9 10.29 -0.64 10.13
CA LEU A 9 10.73 -0.78 11.52
C LEU A 9 11.80 0.26 11.91
N ALA A 10 12.76 0.52 11.02
CA ALA A 10 13.80 1.53 11.24
C ALA A 10 13.24 2.96 11.34
N LEU A 11 12.08 3.21 10.71
CA LEU A 11 11.32 4.46 10.82
C LEU A 11 10.39 4.50 12.04
N GLY A 12 10.40 3.46 12.88
CA GLY A 12 9.62 3.39 14.11
C GLY A 12 8.19 2.87 13.95
N VAL A 13 7.82 2.33 12.79
CA VAL A 13 6.51 1.70 12.58
C VAL A 13 6.38 0.47 13.49
N ALA A 14 5.32 0.43 14.28
CA ALA A 14 5.02 -0.68 15.19
C ALA A 14 3.74 -1.44 14.78
N LYS A 15 3.48 -2.55 15.47
CA LYS A 15 2.22 -3.30 15.32
C LYS A 15 1.03 -2.36 15.55
N GLY A 16 0.07 -2.36 14.63
CA GLY A 16 -1.13 -1.52 14.67
C GLY A 16 -0.98 -0.15 14.00
N ASP A 17 0.23 0.27 13.65
CA ASP A 17 0.45 1.50 12.89
C ASP A 17 0.00 1.35 11.44
N ARG A 18 -0.29 2.49 10.81
CA ARG A 18 -0.84 2.54 9.45
C ARG A 18 0.19 3.14 8.51
N VAL A 19 0.45 2.45 7.40
CA VAL A 19 1.35 2.91 6.35
C VAL A 19 0.50 3.34 5.17
N ALA A 20 0.38 4.64 4.96
CA ALA A 20 -0.36 5.16 3.80
C ALA A 20 0.46 4.96 2.53
N ILE A 21 -0.18 4.47 1.47
CA ILE A 21 0.48 4.15 0.22
C ILE A 21 -0.28 4.81 -0.93
N MET A 22 0.36 5.71 -1.68
CA MET A 22 -0.28 6.42 -2.80
C MET A 22 0.55 6.23 -4.08
N ALA A 23 0.08 5.35 -4.97
CA ALA A 23 0.77 5.04 -6.21
C ALA A 23 -0.19 4.48 -7.27
N PRO A 24 0.14 4.61 -8.57
CA PRO A 24 -0.47 3.77 -9.58
C PRO A 24 -0.12 2.29 -9.35
N ASN A 25 -0.83 1.40 -10.03
CA ASN A 25 -0.52 -0.03 -10.02
C ASN A 25 0.95 -0.26 -10.39
N CYS A 26 1.67 -0.89 -9.48
CA CYS A 26 3.06 -1.28 -9.64
C CYS A 26 3.37 -2.44 -8.70
N THR A 27 4.49 -3.10 -8.96
CA THR A 27 4.92 -4.30 -8.24
C THR A 27 5.35 -4.02 -6.80
N LEU A 28 5.63 -2.75 -6.46
CA LEU A 28 5.92 -2.33 -5.10
C LEU A 28 4.69 -2.40 -4.18
N LEU A 29 3.47 -2.16 -4.68
CA LEU A 29 2.25 -2.17 -3.86
C LEU A 29 2.05 -3.50 -3.11
N PRO A 30 2.00 -4.67 -3.77
CA PRO A 30 1.85 -5.94 -3.06
C PRO A 30 3.04 -6.24 -2.16
N ALA A 31 4.26 -5.87 -2.57
CA ALA A 31 5.45 -6.06 -1.74
C ALA A 31 5.40 -5.24 -0.44
N LEU A 32 4.82 -4.03 -0.48
CA LEU A 32 4.57 -3.16 0.66
C LEU A 32 3.45 -3.70 1.56
N TYR A 33 2.37 -4.23 1.01
CA TYR A 33 1.29 -4.83 1.79
C TYR A 33 1.81 -5.99 2.63
N ILE A 34 2.55 -6.91 2.00
CA ILE A 34 3.21 -8.02 2.68
C ILE A 34 4.25 -7.52 3.70
N ALA A 35 4.95 -6.42 3.42
CA ALA A 35 5.90 -5.84 4.36
C ALA A 35 5.22 -5.32 5.64
N CYS A 36 4.08 -4.64 5.50
CA CYS A 36 3.28 -4.17 6.63
C CYS A 36 2.78 -5.36 7.47
N HIS A 37 2.21 -6.38 6.82
CA HIS A 37 1.69 -7.57 7.50
C HIS A 37 2.76 -8.33 8.28
N LYS A 38 3.99 -8.42 7.74
CA LYS A 38 5.13 -9.07 8.43
C LYS A 38 5.50 -8.43 9.77
N ILE A 39 5.18 -7.16 9.96
CA ILE A 39 5.48 -6.40 11.19
C ILE A 39 4.22 -6.05 11.99
N GLY A 40 3.06 -6.57 11.58
CA GLY A 40 1.76 -6.30 12.21
C GLY A 40 1.24 -4.88 11.98
N ALA A 41 1.78 -4.15 11.00
CA ALA A 41 1.28 -2.86 10.56
C ALA A 41 0.16 -3.03 9.52
N LEU A 42 -0.69 -2.02 9.40
CA LEU A 42 -1.81 -1.98 8.46
C LEU A 42 -1.39 -1.23 7.20
N ALA A 43 -1.55 -1.86 6.04
CA ALA A 43 -1.41 -1.16 4.78
C ALA A 43 -2.63 -0.27 4.53
N ALA A 44 -2.42 0.98 4.18
CA ALA A 44 -3.49 1.93 3.87
C ALA A 44 -3.33 2.50 2.46
N PRO A 45 -3.65 1.72 1.42
CA PRO A 45 -3.55 2.21 0.06
C PRO A 45 -4.64 3.26 -0.21
N LEU A 46 -4.22 4.39 -0.73
CA LEU A 46 -5.05 5.55 -1.03
C LEU A 46 -5.29 5.63 -2.53
N ALA A 47 -6.44 6.16 -2.93
CA ALA A 47 -6.68 6.52 -4.32
C ALA A 47 -5.65 7.56 -4.76
N PHE A 48 -5.14 7.45 -5.99
CA PHE A 48 -4.04 8.31 -6.47
C PHE A 48 -4.50 9.48 -7.37
N LEU A 49 -5.76 9.47 -7.82
CA LEU A 49 -6.37 10.56 -8.61
C LEU A 49 -7.36 11.35 -7.73
N MET A 50 -6.83 12.23 -6.89
CA MET A 50 -7.64 13.07 -6.00
C MET A 50 -7.08 14.48 -5.92
N ASP A 51 -7.95 15.43 -5.62
CA ASP A 51 -7.52 16.78 -5.27
C ASP A 51 -6.94 16.84 -3.84
N LEU A 52 -6.35 17.99 -3.50
CA LEU A 52 -5.72 18.25 -2.22
C LEU A 52 -6.69 18.06 -1.03
N GLN A 53 -7.93 18.54 -1.16
CA GLN A 53 -8.91 18.50 -0.07
C GLN A 53 -9.37 17.07 0.22
N GLN A 54 -9.61 16.30 -0.84
CA GLN A 54 -9.96 14.88 -0.76
C GLN A 54 -8.82 14.07 -0.12
N LEU A 55 -7.58 14.30 -0.55
CA LEU A 55 -6.41 13.63 0.02
C LEU A 55 -6.22 13.98 1.50
N ALA A 56 -6.40 15.26 1.85
CA ALA A 56 -6.30 15.70 3.24
C ALA A 56 -7.32 14.99 4.13
N GLY A 57 -8.57 14.85 3.65
CA GLY A 57 -9.61 14.11 4.36
C GLY A 57 -9.27 12.62 4.52
N GLN A 58 -8.69 11.98 3.51
CA GLN A 58 -8.25 10.58 3.62
C GLN A 58 -7.12 10.40 4.62
N LEU A 59 -6.09 11.27 4.57
CA LEU A 59 -4.98 11.22 5.52
C LEU A 59 -5.47 11.47 6.96
N ALA A 60 -6.42 12.38 7.16
CA ALA A 60 -7.05 12.62 8.46
C ALA A 60 -7.87 11.42 8.97
N ALA A 61 -8.55 10.70 8.06
CA ALA A 61 -9.30 9.50 8.41
C ALA A 61 -8.38 8.30 8.74
N VAL A 62 -7.28 8.15 7.99
CA VAL A 62 -6.33 7.04 8.14
C VAL A 62 -5.37 7.27 9.31
N GLN A 63 -4.94 8.50 9.56
CA GLN A 63 -3.91 8.84 10.56
C GLN A 63 -2.67 7.94 10.45
N PRO A 64 -1.96 7.97 9.31
CA PRO A 64 -0.82 7.09 9.10
C PRO A 64 0.37 7.48 10.00
N SER A 65 1.31 6.56 10.20
CA SER A 65 2.60 6.83 10.87
C SER A 65 3.71 7.07 9.84
N VAL A 66 3.55 6.58 8.61
CA VAL A 66 4.45 6.79 7.46
C VAL A 66 3.61 6.92 6.20
N VAL A 67 4.05 7.73 5.24
CA VAL A 67 3.49 7.78 3.88
C VAL A 67 4.53 7.33 2.88
N VAL A 68 4.17 6.38 2.01
CA VAL A 68 4.97 5.93 0.87
C VAL A 68 4.24 6.30 -0.41
N PHE A 69 4.89 6.97 -1.35
CA PHE A 69 4.22 7.46 -2.55
C PHE A 69 5.10 7.41 -3.79
N HIS A 70 4.47 7.23 -4.94
CA HIS A 70 5.16 7.24 -6.22
C HIS A 70 5.46 8.67 -6.67
N CYS A 71 6.58 8.89 -7.36
CA CYS A 71 6.97 10.22 -7.86
C CYS A 71 5.88 10.91 -8.70
N SER A 72 5.04 10.16 -9.40
CA SER A 72 3.95 10.70 -10.23
C SER A 72 2.82 11.38 -9.45
N VAL A 73 2.78 11.25 -8.12
CA VAL A 73 1.79 11.92 -7.26
C VAL A 73 2.41 12.93 -6.29
N ALA A 74 3.71 13.22 -6.46
CA ALA A 74 4.46 14.14 -5.60
C ALA A 74 3.79 15.53 -5.52
N ASP A 75 3.32 16.05 -6.66
CA ASP A 75 2.71 17.38 -6.78
C ASP A 75 1.39 17.52 -6.00
N THR A 76 0.74 16.40 -5.65
CA THR A 76 -0.46 16.41 -4.82
C THR A 76 -0.12 16.18 -3.35
N ILE A 77 0.74 15.19 -3.07
CA ILE A 77 0.97 14.73 -1.69
C ILE A 77 1.87 15.66 -0.89
N LEU A 78 2.92 16.25 -1.50
CA LEU A 78 3.86 17.11 -0.80
C LEU A 78 3.19 18.40 -0.31
N PRO A 79 2.41 19.14 -1.13
CA PRO A 79 1.67 20.31 -0.65
C PRO A 79 0.62 19.94 0.41
N THR A 80 -0.06 18.80 0.24
CA THR A 80 -1.06 18.32 1.23
C THR A 80 -0.43 18.07 2.59
N ALA A 81 0.71 17.35 2.62
CA ALA A 81 1.42 17.06 3.86
C ALA A 81 1.95 18.34 4.53
N GLN A 82 2.42 19.31 3.74
CA GLN A 82 2.87 20.61 4.24
C GLN A 82 1.72 21.40 4.87
N VAL A 83 0.57 21.49 4.21
CA VAL A 83 -0.62 22.19 4.72
C VAL A 83 -1.14 21.56 6.01
N LEU A 84 -1.11 20.23 6.10
CA LEU A 84 -1.54 19.51 7.28
C LEU A 84 -0.50 19.49 8.40
N GLY A 85 0.74 19.90 8.14
CA GLY A 85 1.83 19.86 9.11
C GLY A 85 2.09 18.46 9.68
N LEU A 86 1.91 17.43 8.85
CA LEU A 86 1.97 16.05 9.33
C LEU A 86 3.42 15.69 9.75
N PRO A 87 3.66 15.31 11.02
CA PRO A 87 5.01 15.06 11.54
C PRO A 87 5.48 13.63 11.23
N MET A 88 5.23 13.15 10.01
CA MET A 88 5.48 11.76 9.63
C MET A 88 6.49 11.66 8.49
N PRO A 89 7.27 10.57 8.41
CA PRO A 89 8.15 10.33 7.27
C PRO A 89 7.36 10.22 5.96
N LEU A 90 7.81 10.96 4.95
CA LEU A 90 7.34 10.88 3.56
C LEU A 90 8.41 10.19 2.72
N LEU A 91 8.09 9.05 2.11
CA LEU A 91 9.02 8.26 1.31
C LEU A 91 8.58 8.23 -0.15
N GLN A 92 9.40 8.77 -1.04
CA GLN A 92 9.14 8.81 -2.47
C GLN A 92 9.86 7.67 -3.19
N PHE A 93 9.21 7.02 -4.15
CA PHE A 93 9.81 5.99 -5.02
C PHE A 93 9.52 6.23 -6.51
N GLY A 94 10.25 5.54 -7.38
CA GLY A 94 10.02 5.56 -8.84
C GLY A 94 10.60 6.79 -9.56
N HIS A 95 11.38 7.60 -8.87
CA HIS A 95 12.20 8.68 -9.44
C HIS A 95 13.61 8.16 -9.79
N VAL A 96 14.44 9.01 -10.41
CA VAL A 96 15.86 8.69 -10.62
C VAL A 96 16.54 8.63 -9.25
N LYS A 97 17.20 7.53 -8.90
CA LYS A 97 17.83 7.36 -7.57
C LYS A 97 18.67 8.57 -7.18
N GLY A 98 18.44 9.08 -5.97
CA GLY A 98 19.09 10.27 -5.42
C GLY A 98 18.51 11.61 -5.88
N SER A 99 17.41 11.60 -6.66
CA SER A 99 16.81 12.82 -7.23
C SER A 99 15.51 13.26 -6.54
N VAL A 100 15.27 12.89 -5.28
CA VAL A 100 14.09 13.41 -4.55
C VAL A 100 14.24 14.92 -4.40
N PRO A 101 13.33 15.74 -4.97
CA PRO A 101 13.45 17.19 -4.90
C PRO A 101 13.26 17.71 -3.47
N ASP A 102 14.06 18.73 -3.12
CA ASP A 102 13.81 19.68 -2.02
C ASP A 102 13.73 19.15 -0.57
N GLY A 103 14.16 17.91 -0.30
CA GLY A 103 14.29 17.37 1.07
C GLY A 103 12.97 17.24 1.84
N THR A 104 11.84 17.47 1.17
CA THR A 104 10.48 17.34 1.71
C THR A 104 10.04 15.87 1.83
N ALA A 105 10.72 14.97 1.12
CA ALA A 105 10.59 13.53 1.23
C ALA A 105 11.97 12.86 1.20
N GLN A 106 12.00 11.58 1.57
CA GLN A 106 13.20 10.74 1.53
C GLN A 106 13.11 9.74 0.37
N ASP A 107 14.26 9.32 -0.14
CA ASP A 107 14.36 8.38 -1.25
C ASP A 107 14.13 6.94 -0.77
N TRP A 108 12.95 6.40 -1.05
CA TRP A 108 12.59 5.01 -0.73
C TRP A 108 13.57 4.00 -1.32
N ASP A 109 13.91 4.14 -2.60
CA ASP A 109 14.71 3.17 -3.35
C ASP A 109 16.15 3.09 -2.82
N MET A 110 16.70 4.22 -2.37
CA MET A 110 18.00 4.28 -1.70
C MET A 110 17.95 3.72 -0.28
N LEU A 111 16.90 4.02 0.48
CA LEU A 111 16.77 3.57 1.87
C LEU A 111 16.51 2.07 1.98
N VAL A 112 15.65 1.52 1.12
CA VAL A 112 15.29 0.10 1.12
C VAL A 112 16.47 -0.79 0.69
N ALA A 113 17.32 -0.29 -0.21
CA ALA A 113 18.52 -0.99 -0.66
C ALA A 113 19.57 -1.21 0.44
N GLN A 114 19.48 -0.45 1.54
CA GLN A 114 20.38 -0.57 2.69
C GLN A 114 19.85 -1.55 3.75
N GLN A 115 18.64 -2.08 3.57
CA GLN A 115 18.00 -2.96 4.54
C GLN A 115 18.28 -4.43 4.28
N SER A 116 18.14 -5.25 5.33
CA SER A 116 18.28 -6.69 5.24
C SER A 116 17.22 -7.33 4.33
N SER A 117 17.62 -8.27 3.50
CA SER A 117 16.72 -9.13 2.73
C SER A 117 16.18 -10.33 3.54
N GLY A 118 16.73 -10.59 4.72
CA GLY A 118 16.29 -11.64 5.64
C GLY A 118 14.94 -11.32 6.31
N PRO A 119 14.28 -12.31 6.92
CA PRO A 119 12.99 -12.10 7.58
C PRO A 119 13.11 -11.03 8.69
N PRO A 120 12.11 -10.14 8.85
CA PRO A 120 12.07 -9.21 9.98
C PRO A 120 11.82 -9.95 11.30
N PRO A 121 12.05 -9.30 12.46
CA PRO A 121 11.70 -9.85 13.75
C PRO A 121 10.24 -10.32 13.80
N PRO A 122 9.95 -11.51 14.35
CA PRO A 122 8.59 -12.02 14.40
C PRO A 122 7.72 -11.16 15.31
N VAL A 123 6.47 -10.95 14.89
CA VAL A 123 5.43 -10.27 15.68
C VAL A 123 4.33 -11.29 15.98
N LEU A 124 3.77 -11.25 17.20
CA LEU A 124 2.62 -12.07 17.54
C LEU A 124 1.43 -11.65 16.68
N ALA A 125 0.94 -12.55 15.83
CA ALA A 125 -0.18 -12.31 14.93
C ALA A 125 -1.47 -12.95 15.45
N ASP A 126 -2.58 -12.20 15.39
CA ASP A 126 -3.94 -12.67 15.59
C ASP A 126 -4.75 -12.45 14.31
N ALA A 127 -5.65 -13.38 13.97
CA ALA A 127 -6.48 -13.23 12.77
C ALA A 127 -7.40 -12.00 12.81
N ASN A 128 -7.71 -11.46 14.00
CA ASN A 128 -8.49 -10.24 14.19
C ASN A 128 -7.62 -8.97 14.24
N ASP A 129 -6.29 -9.09 14.14
CA ASP A 129 -5.44 -7.92 13.92
C ASP A 129 -5.78 -7.27 12.58
N GLY A 130 -5.63 -5.95 12.52
CA GLY A 130 -5.82 -5.18 11.29
C GLY A 130 -4.76 -5.54 10.24
N ALA A 131 -5.21 -5.73 9.00
CA ALA A 131 -4.37 -5.96 7.84
C ALA A 131 -4.37 -4.77 6.88
N PHE A 132 -5.54 -4.13 6.69
CA PHE A 132 -5.68 -2.94 5.86
C PHE A 132 -6.55 -1.88 6.53
N VAL A 133 -6.26 -0.61 6.22
CA VAL A 133 -7.20 0.50 6.41
C VAL A 133 -7.52 1.09 5.04
N LEU A 134 -8.77 0.94 4.62
CA LEU A 134 -9.25 1.48 3.34
C LEU A 134 -10.13 2.70 3.59
N THR A 135 -10.24 3.59 2.62
CA THR A 135 -11.12 4.76 2.72
C THR A 135 -12.33 4.60 1.81
N ALA A 136 -13.51 4.85 2.35
CA ALA A 136 -14.75 5.00 1.59
C ALA A 136 -15.36 6.38 1.83
N SER A 137 -16.15 6.87 0.88
CA SER A 137 -16.96 8.07 1.08
C SER A 137 -18.27 7.68 1.74
N ASP A 138 -18.65 8.40 2.80
CA ASP A 138 -19.98 8.24 3.39
C ASP A 138 -21.06 9.01 2.61
N ALA A 139 -22.29 8.99 3.11
CA ALA A 139 -23.43 9.66 2.46
C ALA A 139 -23.25 11.19 2.35
N ALA A 140 -22.40 11.79 3.18
CA ALA A 140 -22.05 13.22 3.12
C ALA A 140 -20.82 13.48 2.23
N GLY A 141 -20.26 12.44 1.60
CA GLY A 141 -19.05 12.52 0.78
C GLY A 141 -17.76 12.60 1.62
N MET A 142 -17.84 12.41 2.94
CA MET A 142 -16.69 12.52 3.82
C MET A 142 -15.91 11.19 3.87
N PRO A 143 -14.56 11.21 3.81
CA PRO A 143 -13.76 10.01 3.93
C PRO A 143 -13.94 9.33 5.29
N ARG A 144 -14.15 8.01 5.26
CA ARG A 144 -14.24 7.13 6.42
C ARG A 144 -13.24 5.98 6.28
N ALA A 145 -12.48 5.74 7.34
CA ALA A 145 -11.61 4.58 7.44
C ALA A 145 -12.41 3.29 7.70
N LEU A 146 -12.12 2.26 6.91
CA LEU A 146 -12.66 0.92 7.00
C LEU A 146 -11.51 -0.03 7.35
N LEU A 147 -11.63 -0.69 8.51
CA LEU A 147 -10.67 -1.68 8.95
C LEU A 147 -10.99 -3.04 8.32
N LEU A 148 -10.02 -3.62 7.63
CA LEU A 148 -10.04 -5.04 7.27
C LEU A 148 -9.02 -5.78 8.14
N THR A 149 -9.48 -6.83 8.79
CA THR A 149 -8.64 -7.74 9.58
C THR A 149 -7.99 -8.81 8.69
N HIS A 150 -6.97 -9.51 9.19
CA HIS A 150 -6.41 -10.66 8.49
C HIS A 150 -7.47 -11.74 8.19
N ARG A 151 -8.43 -11.94 9.09
CA ARG A 151 -9.57 -12.85 8.88
C ARG A 151 -10.44 -12.44 7.70
N ASN A 152 -10.60 -11.14 7.42
CA ASN A 152 -11.36 -10.70 6.25
C ASN A 152 -10.66 -11.08 4.93
N LEU A 153 -9.34 -11.25 4.93
CA LEU A 153 -8.60 -11.70 3.74
C LEU A 153 -8.74 -13.20 3.47
N LEU A 154 -9.35 -13.93 4.40
CA LEU A 154 -9.63 -15.37 4.31
C LEU A 154 -11.07 -15.65 3.83
N LEU A 155 -11.80 -14.64 3.33
CA LEU A 155 -13.21 -14.75 2.93
C LEU A 155 -13.50 -15.77 1.80
N PHE A 156 -12.48 -16.43 1.26
CA PHE A 156 -12.57 -17.50 0.27
C PHE A 156 -11.70 -18.69 0.67
N ASP A 157 -11.89 -19.21 1.88
CA ASP A 157 -11.08 -20.33 2.38
C ASP A 157 -11.28 -21.64 1.60
N ASP A 158 -12.42 -21.83 0.96
CA ASP A 158 -12.65 -22.95 0.05
C ASP A 158 -12.14 -22.61 -1.36
N PRO A 159 -11.08 -23.28 -1.86
CA PRO A 159 -10.59 -23.09 -3.22
C PRO A 159 -11.64 -23.44 -4.30
N SER A 160 -12.74 -24.11 -3.96
CA SER A 160 -13.81 -24.40 -4.91
C SER A 160 -14.75 -23.21 -5.16
N GLU A 161 -14.79 -22.24 -4.23
CA GLU A 161 -15.58 -21.00 -4.38
C GLU A 161 -14.94 -20.04 -5.38
N VAL A 162 -13.63 -20.17 -5.60
CA VAL A 162 -12.86 -19.32 -6.49
C VAL A 162 -12.20 -20.21 -7.52
N GLN A 163 -12.60 -20.10 -8.78
CA GLN A 163 -12.04 -20.86 -9.90
C GLN A 163 -10.62 -20.39 -10.30
N MET A 164 -9.80 -20.02 -9.31
CA MET A 164 -8.42 -19.57 -9.46
C MET A 164 -7.50 -20.63 -8.88
N VAL A 165 -6.49 -21.03 -9.64
CA VAL A 165 -5.53 -22.06 -9.25
C VAL A 165 -4.08 -21.54 -9.37
N THR A 166 -3.15 -22.30 -8.80
CA THR A 166 -1.71 -22.00 -8.92
C THR A 166 -1.30 -21.92 -10.38
N GLY A 167 -0.57 -20.85 -10.73
CA GLY A 167 -0.11 -20.59 -12.10
C GLY A 167 -1.10 -19.86 -13.00
N ASP A 168 -2.33 -19.60 -12.56
CA ASP A 168 -3.23 -18.70 -13.29
C ASP A 168 -2.68 -17.28 -13.31
N THR A 169 -2.86 -16.56 -14.43
CA THR A 169 -2.52 -15.13 -14.53
C THR A 169 -3.79 -14.30 -14.43
N VAL A 170 -3.86 -13.43 -13.43
CA VAL A 170 -5.00 -12.55 -13.17
C VAL A 170 -4.64 -11.11 -13.55
N LEU A 171 -5.38 -10.54 -14.50
CA LEU A 171 -5.22 -9.14 -14.90
C LEU A 171 -5.97 -8.22 -13.93
N PHE A 172 -5.24 -7.31 -13.28
CA PHE A 172 -5.81 -6.23 -12.49
C PHE A 172 -5.75 -4.92 -13.28
N SER A 173 -6.90 -4.55 -13.84
CA SER A 173 -7.12 -3.28 -14.57
C SER A 173 -7.56 -2.12 -13.67
N PHE A 174 -8.04 -2.42 -12.46
CA PHE A 174 -8.44 -1.43 -11.47
C PHE A 174 -7.31 -1.11 -10.50
N GLY A 175 -7.39 0.05 -9.85
CA GLY A 175 -6.38 0.47 -8.88
C GLY A 175 -6.31 -0.48 -7.70
N LEU A 176 -5.11 -0.96 -7.37
CA LEU A 176 -4.82 -1.89 -6.27
C LEU A 176 -4.94 -1.23 -4.88
N TYR A 177 -5.85 -0.28 -4.74
CA TYR A 177 -6.20 0.44 -3.51
C TYR A 177 -7.67 0.24 -3.13
N THR A 178 -8.50 -0.37 -3.98
CA THR A 178 -9.91 -0.66 -3.65
C THR A 178 -10.03 -1.93 -2.80
N PRO A 179 -11.09 -2.07 -1.98
CA PRO A 179 -11.33 -3.26 -1.17
C PRO A 179 -11.30 -4.57 -1.96
N GLU A 180 -11.97 -4.59 -3.11
CA GLU A 180 -12.04 -5.77 -3.97
C GLU A 180 -10.65 -6.11 -4.49
N ALA A 181 -9.92 -5.11 -4.99
CA ALA A 181 -8.61 -5.33 -5.59
C ALA A 181 -7.58 -5.85 -4.58
N VAL A 182 -7.56 -5.32 -3.35
CA VAL A 182 -6.62 -5.81 -2.32
C VAL A 182 -6.99 -7.22 -1.86
N ILE A 183 -8.28 -7.54 -1.69
CA ILE A 183 -8.71 -8.88 -1.28
C ILE A 183 -8.35 -9.91 -2.37
N PHE A 184 -8.70 -9.64 -3.63
CA PHE A 184 -8.39 -10.55 -4.73
C PHE A 184 -6.90 -10.72 -4.97
N ALA A 185 -6.09 -9.65 -4.81
CA ALA A 185 -4.65 -9.78 -4.94
C ALA A 185 -4.03 -10.60 -3.81
N MET A 186 -4.49 -10.43 -2.56
CA MET A 186 -4.02 -11.27 -1.45
C MET A 186 -4.43 -12.74 -1.64
N LEU A 187 -5.62 -12.98 -2.17
CA LEU A 187 -6.07 -14.32 -2.53
C LEU A 187 -5.18 -14.95 -3.62
N ALA A 188 -4.89 -14.21 -4.69
CA ALA A 188 -4.02 -14.66 -5.78
C ALA A 188 -2.64 -15.07 -5.26
N PHE A 189 -2.02 -14.26 -4.40
CA PHE A 189 -0.74 -14.62 -3.77
C PHE A 189 -0.84 -15.88 -2.92
N ARG A 190 -1.93 -16.03 -2.15
CA ARG A 190 -2.14 -17.21 -1.29
C ARG A 190 -2.27 -18.50 -2.12
N LEU A 191 -2.89 -18.42 -3.29
CA LEU A 191 -3.09 -19.55 -4.20
C LEU A 191 -1.89 -19.79 -5.14
N GLY A 192 -0.89 -18.90 -5.15
CA GLY A 192 0.25 -18.97 -6.05
C GLY A 192 -0.10 -18.63 -7.51
N ALA A 193 -1.09 -17.77 -7.71
CA ALA A 193 -1.41 -17.18 -9.02
C ALA A 193 -0.49 -15.97 -9.31
N HIS A 194 -0.31 -15.67 -10.60
CA HIS A 194 0.44 -14.52 -11.09
C HIS A 194 -0.45 -13.28 -11.20
N LEU A 195 0.09 -12.13 -10.79
CA LEU A 195 -0.59 -10.84 -10.93
C LEU A 195 -0.04 -10.09 -12.13
N CYS A 196 -0.91 -9.82 -13.10
CA CYS A 196 -0.62 -8.93 -14.22
C CYS A 196 -1.23 -7.56 -13.92
N LEU A 197 -0.38 -6.57 -13.67
CA LEU A 197 -0.82 -5.22 -13.26
C LEU A 197 -0.86 -4.27 -14.46
N SER A 198 -2.03 -3.70 -14.73
CA SER A 198 -2.15 -2.56 -15.66
C SER A 198 -1.95 -1.25 -14.89
N ARG A 199 -1.10 -0.35 -15.40
CA ARG A 199 -1.01 1.03 -14.89
C ARG A 199 -2.30 1.75 -15.27
N GLY A 200 -3.30 1.73 -14.39
CA GLY A 200 -4.57 2.42 -14.63
C GLY A 200 -4.36 3.89 -15.04
N GLY A 201 -4.92 4.26 -16.19
CA GLY A 201 -4.80 5.56 -16.87
C GLY A 201 -5.31 5.44 -18.31
N ALA A 202 -5.65 6.55 -18.99
CA ALA A 202 -6.14 6.54 -20.38
C ALA A 202 -5.04 6.02 -21.34
N GLY A 203 -5.01 4.70 -21.54
CA GLY A 203 -3.92 3.99 -22.22
C GLY A 203 -3.36 2.91 -21.33
N ALA A 204 -4.08 1.78 -21.23
CA ALA A 204 -3.64 0.62 -20.46
C ALA A 204 -2.41 -0.02 -21.12
N GLU A 205 -1.22 0.26 -20.58
CA GLU A 205 -0.03 -0.56 -20.83
C GLU A 205 0.09 -1.60 -19.70
N ILE A 206 0.28 -2.86 -20.09
CA ILE A 206 0.59 -3.96 -19.16
C ILE A 206 2.03 -3.74 -18.67
N VAL A 207 2.22 -3.70 -17.36
CA VAL A 207 3.47 -3.15 -16.80
C VAL A 207 4.42 -4.23 -16.33
N GLU A 208 3.93 -5.32 -15.75
CA GLU A 208 4.76 -6.42 -15.25
C GLU A 208 3.89 -7.62 -14.83
N GLU A 209 4.45 -8.83 -14.95
CA GLU A 209 3.93 -10.07 -14.39
C GLU A 209 4.71 -10.37 -13.10
N VAL A 210 4.01 -10.54 -11.97
CA VAL A 210 4.60 -10.85 -10.65
C VAL A 210 4.10 -12.19 -10.16
#